data_AF-A0A352RNG2-F1
#
_entry.id   AF-A0A352RNG2-F1
#
_cell.length_a   1.000
_cell.length_b   1.000
_cell.length_c   1.000
_cell.angle_alpha   90.00
_cell.angle_beta   90.00
_cell.angle_gamma   90.00
#
_symmetry.space_group_name_H-M   'P 1'
#
loop_
_entity.id
_entity.type
_entity.pdbx_description
1 polymer ?
#
loop_
_entity_poly.entity_id
_entity_poly.type
_entity_poly.pdbx_seq_one_letter_code
_entity_poly.pdbx_strand_id
1 'polypeptide(L)'
;MSKSEFETVLSGLECVKRPVEDAVLRNLRLENLRGAITELDVQGQNLLSLRYSGELTMEEIGQIYGISRMAVSKRLKKLHEKLGSSVS
;
A
#
# COMPACT_ATOMS: atom_id res chain seq x y z
N MET A 1 -54.38 17.39 8.94
CA MET A 1 -53.40 16.53 8.27
C MET A 1 -52.18 17.38 7.93
N SER A 2 -51.13 17.33 8.74
CA SER A 2 -49.89 18.08 8.52
C SER A 2 -49.01 17.30 7.54
N LYS A 3 -48.70 17.88 6.38
CA LYS A 3 -47.74 17.31 5.42
C LYS A 3 -46.34 17.70 5.89
N SER A 4 -45.60 16.74 6.42
CA SER A 4 -44.17 16.88 6.74
C SER A 4 -43.38 16.94 5.43
N GLU A 5 -42.69 18.05 5.21
CA GLU A 5 -41.66 18.20 4.18
C GLU A 5 -40.43 17.41 4.62
N PHE A 6 -40.43 16.09 4.40
CA PHE A 6 -39.18 15.35 4.40
C PHE A 6 -38.44 15.68 3.11
N GLU A 7 -37.67 16.77 3.13
CA GLU A 7 -36.54 16.95 2.23
C GLU A 7 -35.49 15.87 2.56
N THR A 8 -35.70 14.68 2.01
CA THR A 8 -34.63 13.69 1.88
C THR A 8 -34.15 13.72 0.44
N VAL A 9 -33.40 14.75 0.05
CA VAL A 9 -32.60 14.70 -1.18
C VAL A 9 -31.29 15.46 -1.00
N LEU A 10 -30.22 14.70 -0.73
CA LEU A 10 -28.98 14.85 -1.47
C LEU A 10 -28.16 13.56 -1.37
N SER A 11 -28.79 12.42 -1.72
CA SER A 11 -28.04 11.22 -2.13
C SER A 11 -27.47 11.38 -3.56
N GLY A 12 -27.11 12.62 -3.90
CA GLY A 12 -26.38 13.03 -5.08
C GLY A 12 -25.04 13.61 -4.64
N LEU A 13 -24.29 12.88 -3.81
CA LEU A 13 -22.83 12.98 -3.85
C LEU A 13 -22.43 12.48 -5.24
N GLU A 14 -22.60 13.33 -6.25
CA GLU A 14 -21.69 13.32 -7.37
C GLU A 14 -20.30 13.20 -6.75
N CYS A 15 -19.57 12.15 -7.12
CA CYS A 15 -18.17 12.00 -6.79
C CYS A 15 -17.47 13.25 -7.35
N VAL A 16 -17.45 14.34 -6.58
CA VAL A 16 -16.72 15.55 -6.91
C VAL A 16 -15.29 15.08 -6.91
N LYS A 17 -14.73 14.89 -8.10
CA LYS A 17 -13.31 14.63 -8.26
C LYS A 17 -12.59 15.80 -7.61
N ARG A 18 -11.78 15.47 -6.61
CA ARG A 18 -10.97 16.42 -5.85
C ARG A 18 -9.50 16.16 -6.21
N PRO A 19 -9.09 16.46 -7.46
CA PRO A 19 -7.78 16.03 -7.97
C PRO A 19 -6.63 16.57 -7.14
N VAL A 20 -6.80 17.73 -6.50
CA VAL A 20 -5.78 18.32 -5.61
C VAL A 20 -5.70 17.53 -4.32
N GLU A 21 -6.82 17.31 -3.63
CA GLU A 21 -6.86 16.57 -2.38
C GLU A 21 -6.46 15.11 -2.56
N ASP A 22 -6.86 14.49 -3.68
CA ASP A 22 -6.45 13.13 -4.06
C ASP A 22 -4.92 13.05 -4.26
N ALA A 23 -4.33 14.06 -4.92
CA ALA A 23 -2.88 14.15 -5.09
C ALA A 23 -2.16 14.38 -3.75
N VAL A 24 -2.70 15.25 -2.88
CA VAL A 24 -2.16 15.49 -1.54
C VAL A 24 -2.17 14.21 -0.70
N LEU A 25 -3.31 13.49 -0.67
CA LEU A 25 -3.42 12.23 0.06
C LEU A 25 -2.48 11.16 -0.50
N ARG A 26 -2.34 11.07 -1.83
CA ARG A 26 -1.39 10.16 -2.47
C ARG A 26 0.05 10.50 -2.07
N ASN A 27 0.43 11.77 -2.06
CA ASN A 27 1.77 12.19 -1.68
C ASN A 27 2.06 11.91 -0.20
N LEU A 28 1.11 12.18 0.69
CA LEU A 28 1.23 11.84 2.11
C LEU A 28 1.43 10.33 2.31
N ARG A 29 0.66 9.49 1.61
CA ARG A 29 0.84 8.03 1.64
C ARG A 29 2.23 7.61 1.13
N LEU A 30 2.76 8.27 0.10
CA LEU A 30 4.11 7.99 -0.40
C LEU A 30 5.20 8.38 0.59
N GLU A 31 5.05 9.51 1.29
CA GLU A 31 5.97 9.93 2.34
C GLU A 31 5.97 8.95 3.51
N ASN A 32 4.78 8.57 4.00
CA ASN A 32 4.64 7.56 5.05
C ASN A 32 5.26 6.21 4.64
N LEU A 33 5.02 5.78 3.40
CA LEU A 33 5.60 4.53 2.88
C LEU A 33 7.13 4.58 2.84
N ARG A 34 7.72 5.70 2.42
CA ARG A 34 9.17 5.90 2.41
C ARG A 34 9.73 5.81 3.82
N GLY A 35 9.10 6.47 4.80
CA GLY A 35 9.46 6.34 6.21
C GLY A 35 9.40 4.90 6.70
N ALA A 36 8.29 4.21 6.46
CA ALA A 36 8.10 2.82 6.88
C ALA A 36 9.14 1.86 6.26
N ILE A 37 9.56 2.09 5.01
CA ILE A 37 10.63 1.32 4.38
C ILE A 37 11.98 1.56 5.09
N THR A 38 12.29 2.79 5.50
CA THR A 38 13.54 3.08 6.22
C THR A 38 13.60 2.43 7.60
N GLU A 39 12.46 2.15 8.22
CA GLU A 39 12.34 1.45 9.50
C GLU A 39 12.37 -0.09 9.39
N LEU A 40 12.39 -0.63 8.17
CA LEU A 40 12.59 -2.07 7.99
C LEU A 40 14.01 -2.47 8.37
N ASP A 41 14.16 -3.72 8.80
CA ASP A 41 15.48 -4.31 8.95
C ASP A 41 16.19 -4.46 7.60
N VAL A 42 17.52 -4.62 7.65
CA VAL A 42 18.36 -4.75 6.43
C VAL A 42 17.85 -5.89 5.54
N GLN A 43 17.37 -6.99 6.14
CA GLN A 43 16.85 -8.11 5.38
C GLN A 43 15.58 -7.75 4.61
N GLY A 44 14.64 -7.02 5.23
CA GLY A 44 13.42 -6.55 4.60
C GLY A 44 13.70 -5.54 3.49
N GLN A 45 14.59 -4.58 3.72
CA GLN A 45 15.01 -3.61 2.71
C GLN A 45 15.64 -4.30 1.49
N ASN A 46 16.56 -5.25 1.71
CA ASN A 46 17.20 -6.02 0.63
C ASN A 46 16.18 -6.83 -0.17
N LEU A 47 15.21 -7.47 0.49
CA LEU A 47 14.17 -8.24 -0.18
C LEU A 47 13.30 -7.34 -1.07
N LEU A 48 12.94 -6.14 -0.62
CA LEU A 48 12.21 -5.17 -1.43
C LEU A 48 13.05 -4.66 -2.61
N SER A 49 14.33 -4.35 -2.38
CA SER A 49 15.25 -3.92 -3.43
C SER A 49 15.34 -4.95 -4.55
N LEU A 50 15.56 -6.23 -4.20
CA LEU A 50 15.63 -7.30 -5.19
C LEU A 50 14.31 -7.47 -5.97
N ARG A 51 13.16 -7.37 -5.28
CA ARG A 51 11.85 -7.57 -5.92
C ARG A 51 11.42 -6.40 -6.81
N TYR A 52 11.62 -5.17 -6.36
CA TYR A 52 11.03 -3.98 -6.98
C TYR A 52 12.03 -3.12 -7.76
N SER A 53 13.28 -3.04 -7.32
CA SER A 53 14.33 -2.30 -8.04
C SER A 53 15.13 -3.20 -8.97
N GLY A 54 15.40 -4.44 -8.53
CA GLY A 54 16.04 -5.47 -9.35
C GLY A 54 15.07 -6.26 -10.24
N GLU A 55 13.75 -6.04 -10.08
CA GLU A 55 12.67 -6.69 -10.83
C GLU A 55 12.69 -8.24 -10.80
N LEU A 56 13.40 -8.84 -9.84
CA LEU A 56 13.57 -10.28 -9.78
C LEU A 56 12.27 -10.99 -9.41
N THR A 57 12.10 -12.19 -9.96
CA THR A 57 11.03 -13.12 -9.60
C THR A 57 11.27 -13.73 -8.23
N MET A 58 10.22 -14.30 -7.62
CA MET A 58 10.36 -15.00 -6.34
C MET A 58 11.28 -16.23 -6.43
N GLU A 59 11.31 -16.89 -7.59
CA GLU A 59 12.24 -17.98 -7.89
C GLU A 59 13.71 -17.52 -7.84
N GLU A 60 14.06 -16.46 -8.58
CA GLU A 60 15.43 -15.93 -8.63
C GLU A 60 15.89 -15.43 -7.26
N ILE A 61 15.02 -14.74 -6.54
CA ILE A 61 15.28 -14.32 -5.16
C ILE A 61 15.49 -15.55 -4.27
N GLY A 62 14.67 -16.60 -4.43
CA GLY A 62 14.82 -17.85 -3.68
C GLY A 62 16.20 -18.49 -3.90
N GLN A 63 16.68 -18.50 -5.15
CA GLN A 63 18.02 -18.98 -5.50
C GLN A 63 19.13 -18.17 -4.81
N ILE A 64 19.03 -16.83 -4.80
CA ILE A 64 20.00 -15.94 -4.14
C ILE A 64 20.07 -16.19 -2.63
N TYR A 65 18.92 -16.34 -1.98
CA TYR A 65 18.85 -16.57 -0.53
C TYR A 65 19.04 -18.03 -0.11
N GLY A 66 19.10 -18.98 -1.05
CA GLY A 66 19.13 -20.41 -0.77
C GLY A 66 17.84 -20.93 -0.09
N ILE A 67 16.68 -20.37 -0.46
CA ILE A 67 15.36 -20.73 0.11
C ILE A 67 14.32 -20.98 -0.98
N SER A 68 13.21 -21.62 -0.63
CA SER A 68 12.13 -21.86 -1.59
C SER A 68 11.41 -20.57 -1.99
N ARG A 69 10.84 -20.56 -3.21
CA ARG A 69 9.92 -19.51 -3.69
C ARG A 69 8.81 -19.20 -2.66
N MET A 70 8.28 -20.24 -2.01
CA MET A 70 7.22 -20.09 -1.01
C MET A 70 7.70 -19.34 0.24
N ALA A 71 8.93 -19.59 0.69
CA ALA A 71 9.52 -18.86 1.80
C ALA A 71 9.71 -17.37 1.47
N VAL A 72 10.13 -17.06 0.24
CA VAL A 72 10.21 -15.68 -0.28
C VAL A 72 8.82 -15.03 -0.27
N SER A 73 7.81 -15.69 -0.84
CA SER A 73 6.42 -15.21 -0.87
C SER A 73 5.89 -14.88 0.53
N LYS A 74 6.12 -15.78 1.50
CA LYS A 74 5.71 -15.57 2.90
C LYS A 74 6.40 -14.36 3.53
N ARG A 75 7.68 -14.14 3.25
CA ARG A 75 8.42 -12.96 3.75
C ARG A 75 7.91 -11.67 3.10
N LEU A 76 7.71 -11.65 1.79
CA LEU A 76 7.14 -10.50 1.08
C LEU A 76 5.75 -10.15 1.60
N LYS A 77 4.88 -11.14 1.82
CA LYS A 77 3.54 -10.93 2.38
C LYS A 77 3.60 -10.20 3.72
N LYS A 78 4.47 -10.62 4.64
CA LYS A 78 4.67 -9.96 5.94
C LYS A 78 5.14 -8.51 5.80
N LEU A 79 6.04 -8.24 4.85
CA LEU A 79 6.47 -6.87 4.56
C LEU A 79 5.33 -6.01 4.02
N HIS A 80 4.50 -6.55 3.11
CA HIS A 80 3.33 -5.85 2.60
C HIS A 80 2.29 -5.55 3.68
N GLU A 81 2.06 -6.48 4.60
CA GLU A 81 1.18 -6.26 5.76
C GLU A 81 1.71 -5.12 6.64
N LYS A 82 3.02 -5.12 6.96
CA LYS A 82 3.67 -4.07 7.75
C LYS A 82 3.58 -2.71 7.05
N LEU A 83 3.97 -2.63 5.78
CA LEU A 83 3.95 -1.38 5.01
C LEU A 83 2.51 -0.88 4.75
N GLY A 84 1.56 -1.80 4.56
CA GLY A 84 0.15 -1.47 4.35
C GLY A 84 -0.46 -0.71 5.53
N SER A 85 -0.06 -1.04 6.76
CA SER A 85 -0.51 -0.32 7.96
C SER A 85 -0.04 1.14 8.03
N SER A 86 1.02 1.51 7.32
CA SER A 86 1.57 2.88 7.30
C SER A 86 0.86 3.81 6.32
N VAL A 87 0.08 3.26 5.38
CA VAL A 87 -0.57 4.01 4.29
C VAL A 87 -2.09 3.86 4.25
N SER A 88 -2.64 3.07 5.18
CA SER A 88 -4.08 2.85 5.35
C SER A 88 -4.76 4.13 5.84
#